data_AF-A0A7J6UQP6-F1
#
_entry.id   AF-A0A7J6UQP6-F1
#
_cell.length_a   1.000
_cell.length_b   1.000
_cell.length_c   1.000
_cell.angle_alpha   90.00
_cell.angle_beta   90.00
_cell.angle_gamma   90.00
#
_symmetry.space_group_name_H-M   'P 1'
#
loop_
_entity.id
_entity.type
_entity.pdbx_description
1 polymer ?
#
loop_
_entity_poly.entity_id
_entity_poly.type
_entity_poly.pdbx_seq_one_letter_code
_entity_poly.pdbx_strand_id
1 'polypeptide(L)'
;MLRLNVPMAMKLAFDGLKDSQYKTRDTSIDDVGGFETVELSVLLCNDDFIRKLNNDWRDEDHATDVLSMSQHIPDLELPVLMLGDIVISVETAARQAEERGHTLIDEIRVLMVHGLLHLLGFDHELSDEAEIEMEKEEELLLRSLGWKGKGLIQCANDAASSESVPTKNSDGEASTERKQEGSLRFYKPKFNYIFCDMDGTLLNSKSQITPATAKALKEAMSRGVKVVLATGKARPAAITALKMVDLAGKDGIVSELSPGVFLQGLLVYGRQGREIFRRNLDPSVCREAFLYSLEHKVPLVAFCQDRSLTLFDHPLIESLHTIYHEPKAEVMPSVEHLLATSDVQKLLFFDTPEGVSTTLRPYWSEATNGRASIVQAMPDMLEIVAAGTSKGNGVKMLLDHFGATSGEIMAIGDGENDIEMLELASLGVALSNGAEKTKAIADIIGMSNDEDGVADAIYRYAF
;
A
#
# COMPACT_ATOMS: atom_id res chain seq x y z
N MET A 1 -35.43 -2.37 20.67
CA MET A 1 -34.28 -2.01 19.82
C MET A 1 -33.09 -1.76 20.73
N LEU A 2 -32.23 -2.76 20.95
CA LEU A 2 -31.01 -2.57 21.71
C LEU A 2 -29.85 -2.66 20.73
N ARG A 3 -29.07 -1.58 20.69
CA ARG A 3 -27.85 -1.45 19.89
C ARG A 3 -26.82 -2.42 20.49
N LEU A 4 -26.27 -3.31 19.68
CA LEU A 4 -24.91 -3.83 19.92
C LEU A 4 -24.02 -2.58 19.99
N ASN A 5 -23.80 -2.05 21.19
CA ASN A 5 -23.02 -0.83 21.36
C ASN A 5 -21.55 -1.23 21.38
N VAL A 6 -21.07 -1.71 20.23
CA VAL A 6 -19.68 -2.14 20.01
C VAL A 6 -18.70 -1.08 20.51
N PRO A 7 -18.89 0.23 20.24
CA PRO A 7 -18.02 1.27 20.80
C PRO A 7 -18.01 1.31 22.35
N MET A 8 -19.14 1.00 23.01
CA MET A 8 -19.19 0.92 24.47
C MET A 8 -18.50 -0.34 25.00
N ALA A 9 -18.69 -1.49 24.35
CA ALA A 9 -18.01 -2.74 24.71
C ALA A 9 -16.50 -2.60 24.59
N MET A 10 -16.04 -2.01 23.48
CA MET A 10 -14.66 -1.62 23.26
C MET A 10 -14.18 -0.71 24.38
N LYS A 11 -14.85 0.44 24.60
CA LYS A 11 -14.45 1.38 25.65
C LYS A 11 -14.31 0.72 27.03
N LEU A 12 -15.27 -0.13 27.42
CA LEU A 12 -15.24 -0.83 28.70
C LEU A 12 -14.10 -1.83 28.80
N ALA A 13 -13.84 -2.60 27.75
CA ALA A 13 -12.70 -3.52 27.67
C ALA A 13 -11.39 -2.76 27.82
N PHE A 14 -11.27 -1.60 27.17
CA PHE A 14 -10.07 -0.78 27.21
C PHE A 14 -9.85 -0.06 28.55
N ASP A 15 -10.91 0.51 29.14
CA ASP A 15 -10.83 1.13 30.46
C ASP A 15 -10.36 0.11 31.52
N GLY A 16 -10.66 -1.19 31.33
CA GLY A 16 -10.21 -2.29 32.19
C GLY A 16 -8.73 -2.66 32.05
N LEU A 17 -8.10 -2.38 30.90
CA LEU A 17 -6.72 -2.83 30.63
C LEU A 17 -5.65 -1.97 31.32
N LYS A 18 -5.88 -0.66 31.45
CA LYS A 18 -4.88 0.37 31.81
C LYS A 18 -4.25 0.21 33.21
N ASP A 19 -4.87 -0.57 34.09
CA ASP A 19 -4.39 -0.84 35.47
C ASP A 19 -4.45 -2.34 35.83
N SER A 20 -4.64 -3.22 34.83
CA SER A 20 -4.81 -4.65 35.05
C SER A 20 -3.48 -5.38 35.19
N GLN A 21 -3.43 -6.40 36.06
CA GLN A 21 -2.30 -7.31 36.20
C GLN A 21 -2.69 -8.71 35.73
N TYR A 22 -2.99 -8.86 34.43
CA TYR A 22 -3.12 -10.18 33.81
C TYR A 22 -1.72 -10.76 33.59
N LYS A 23 -1.51 -12.03 33.96
CA LYS A 23 -0.21 -12.68 33.85
C LYS A 23 -0.02 -13.42 32.53
N THR A 24 -1.12 -13.83 31.92
CA THR A 24 -1.11 -14.70 30.73
C THR A 24 -1.45 -13.96 29.43
N ARG A 25 -2.02 -12.76 29.54
CA ARG A 25 -2.40 -11.91 28.41
C ARG A 25 -1.17 -11.36 27.67
N ASP A 26 -1.21 -11.35 26.34
CA ASP A 26 -0.28 -10.56 25.52
C ASP A 26 -0.52 -9.06 25.75
N THR A 27 0.51 -8.35 26.21
CA THR A 27 0.46 -6.92 26.54
C THR A 27 0.85 -6.02 25.37
N SER A 28 0.94 -6.54 24.14
CA SER A 28 1.23 -5.76 22.93
C SER A 28 0.25 -4.59 22.70
N ILE A 29 -0.96 -4.69 23.27
CA ILE A 29 -1.94 -3.60 23.40
C ILE A 29 -2.19 -3.36 24.89
N ASP A 30 -1.68 -2.27 25.44
CA ASP A 30 -1.78 -1.92 26.87
C ASP A 30 -2.56 -0.61 27.12
N ASP A 31 -2.45 0.38 26.23
CA ASP A 31 -3.21 1.63 26.31
C ASP A 31 -3.70 2.10 24.93
N VAL A 32 -4.98 1.89 24.63
CA VAL A 32 -5.56 2.40 23.38
C VAL A 32 -5.79 3.91 23.37
N GLY A 33 -5.69 4.56 24.54
CA GLY A 33 -5.73 6.02 24.64
C GLY A 33 -4.53 6.71 24.00
N GLY A 34 -3.49 5.95 23.64
CA GLY A 34 -2.37 6.42 22.83
C GLY A 34 -2.68 6.56 21.34
N PHE A 35 -3.83 6.04 20.87
CA PHE A 35 -4.23 6.08 19.47
C PHE A 35 -5.32 7.13 19.24
N GLU A 36 -5.23 7.86 18.13
CA GLU A 36 -6.24 8.83 17.70
C GLU A 36 -7.54 8.12 17.27
N THR A 37 -7.42 6.93 16.68
CA THR A 37 -8.56 6.11 16.23
C THR A 37 -8.32 4.62 16.47
N VAL A 38 -9.41 3.86 16.65
CA VAL A 38 -9.39 2.41 16.85
C VAL A 38 -10.41 1.76 15.92
N GLU A 39 -10.00 0.77 15.15
CA GLU A 39 -10.84 0.06 14.19
C GLU A 39 -11.03 -1.41 14.56
N LEU A 40 -12.28 -1.87 14.43
CA LEU A 40 -12.70 -3.26 14.62
C LEU A 40 -13.67 -3.64 13.51
N SER A 41 -13.40 -4.76 12.85
CA SER A 41 -14.26 -5.33 11.81
C SER A 41 -15.06 -6.50 12.37
N VAL A 42 -16.37 -6.51 12.10
CA VAL A 42 -17.27 -7.60 12.52
C VAL A 42 -18.04 -8.12 11.32
N LEU A 43 -17.88 -9.41 11.03
CA LEU A 43 -18.57 -10.09 9.93
C LEU A 43 -19.55 -11.12 10.48
N LEU A 44 -20.81 -11.03 10.05
CA LEU A 44 -21.82 -12.06 10.27
C LEU A 44 -21.94 -12.92 9.00
N CYS A 45 -21.77 -14.23 9.14
CA CYS A 45 -21.75 -15.17 8.01
C CYS A 45 -22.56 -16.45 8.30
N ASN A 46 -22.56 -17.37 7.33
CA ASN A 46 -23.19 -18.69 7.46
C ASN A 46 -22.13 -19.78 7.74
N ASP A 47 -22.59 -21.00 8.06
CA ASP A 47 -21.72 -22.12 8.44
C ASP A 47 -20.77 -22.53 7.32
N ASP A 48 -21.26 -22.52 6.07
CA ASP A 48 -20.44 -22.86 4.90
C ASP A 48 -19.26 -21.90 4.71
N PHE A 49 -19.45 -20.62 5.04
CA PHE A 49 -18.40 -19.61 4.95
C PHE A 49 -17.40 -19.77 6.09
N ILE A 50 -17.87 -19.86 7.33
CA ILE A 50 -16.96 -19.97 8.48
C ILE A 50 -16.20 -21.29 8.49
N ARG A 51 -16.79 -22.42 8.03
CA ARG A 51 -16.11 -23.71 7.91
C ARG A 51 -14.90 -23.62 6.98
N LYS A 52 -15.06 -22.97 5.82
CA LYS A 52 -13.93 -22.76 4.89
C LYS A 52 -12.85 -21.93 5.55
N LEU A 53 -13.25 -20.89 6.27
CA LEU A 53 -12.32 -20.04 7.03
C LEU A 53 -11.55 -20.83 8.08
N ASN A 54 -12.26 -21.65 8.85
CA ASN A 54 -11.72 -22.46 9.92
C ASN A 54 -10.71 -23.49 9.37
N ASN A 55 -11.04 -24.11 8.23
CA ASN A 55 -10.12 -24.99 7.54
C ASN A 55 -8.87 -24.26 7.03
N ASP A 56 -9.04 -23.09 6.41
CA ASP A 56 -7.92 -22.34 5.84
C ASP A 56 -6.94 -21.85 6.93
N TRP A 57 -7.42 -21.56 8.14
CA TRP A 57 -6.64 -20.94 9.21
C TRP A 57 -6.19 -21.88 10.32
N ARG A 58 -7.07 -22.79 10.73
CA ARG A 58 -6.85 -23.73 11.82
C ARG A 58 -6.65 -25.17 11.33
N ASP A 59 -6.76 -25.43 10.02
CA ASP A 59 -6.76 -26.79 9.44
C ASP A 59 -7.91 -27.67 10.00
N GLU A 60 -9.03 -27.02 10.34
CA GLU A 60 -10.23 -27.64 10.93
C GLU A 60 -11.46 -27.52 10.03
N ASP A 61 -11.86 -28.61 9.36
CA ASP A 61 -13.01 -28.66 8.43
C ASP A 61 -14.37 -28.83 9.14
N HIS A 62 -14.70 -27.90 10.03
CA HIS A 62 -16.04 -27.78 10.61
C HIS A 62 -16.43 -26.31 10.83
N ALA A 63 -17.74 -26.04 10.92
CA ALA A 63 -18.22 -24.70 11.25
C ALA A 63 -17.98 -24.42 12.74
N THR A 64 -17.16 -23.42 13.04
CA THR A 64 -17.01 -22.87 14.40
C THR A 64 -18.04 -21.77 14.65
N ASP A 65 -18.13 -21.28 15.89
CA ASP A 65 -19.03 -20.20 16.30
C ASP A 65 -18.45 -18.81 16.04
N VAL A 66 -17.20 -18.60 16.42
CA VAL A 66 -16.47 -17.35 16.24
C VAL A 66 -15.00 -17.57 15.87
N LEU A 67 -14.48 -16.71 14.99
CA LEU A 67 -13.05 -16.59 14.71
C LEU A 67 -12.60 -15.16 14.97
N SER A 68 -11.44 -15.01 15.61
CA SER A 68 -10.84 -13.71 15.93
C SER A 68 -9.44 -13.64 15.36
N MET A 69 -9.18 -12.66 14.50
CA MET A 69 -7.91 -12.51 13.79
C MET A 69 -7.32 -11.14 14.09
N SER A 70 -6.27 -11.11 14.92
CA SER A 70 -5.59 -9.87 15.27
C SER A 70 -4.84 -9.28 14.07
N GLN A 71 -4.98 -7.97 13.88
CA GLN A 71 -4.23 -7.21 12.88
C GLN A 71 -3.22 -6.23 13.51
N HIS A 72 -3.06 -6.29 14.83
CA HIS A 72 -2.11 -5.43 15.54
C HIS A 72 -0.67 -5.83 15.23
N ILE A 73 0.18 -4.83 14.99
CA ILE A 73 1.62 -5.00 14.75
C ILE A 73 2.35 -4.28 15.89
N PRO A 74 2.89 -5.01 16.89
CA PRO A 74 3.42 -4.42 18.12
C PRO A 74 4.55 -3.38 17.93
N ASP A 75 5.38 -3.54 16.89
CA ASP A 75 6.55 -2.70 16.64
C ASP A 75 6.26 -1.46 15.76
N LEU A 76 5.03 -0.98 15.73
CA LEU A 76 4.62 0.15 14.87
C LEU A 76 3.78 1.16 15.66
N GLU A 77 4.38 2.31 15.98
CA GLU A 77 3.68 3.45 16.59
C GLU A 77 2.82 4.15 15.53
N LEU A 78 1.58 3.68 15.34
CA LEU A 78 0.59 4.32 14.48
C LEU A 78 -0.38 5.17 15.30
N PRO A 79 -0.95 6.25 14.72
CA PRO A 79 -2.07 6.97 15.33
C PRO A 79 -3.39 6.16 15.26
N VAL A 80 -3.44 5.06 14.50
CA VAL A 80 -4.62 4.20 14.35
C VAL A 80 -4.31 2.80 14.86
N LEU A 81 -5.14 2.28 15.77
CA LEU A 81 -5.07 0.88 16.21
C LEU A 81 -6.05 0.02 15.41
N MET A 82 -5.52 -0.91 14.60
CA MET A 82 -6.31 -1.94 13.92
C MET A 82 -6.40 -3.18 14.82
N LEU A 83 -7.51 -3.38 15.52
CA LEU A 83 -7.65 -4.55 16.41
C LEU A 83 -7.71 -5.86 15.61
N GLY A 84 -8.49 -5.87 14.53
CA GLY A 84 -8.64 -7.02 13.65
C GLY A 84 -10.09 -7.35 13.33
N ASP A 85 -10.33 -8.62 13.01
CA ASP A 85 -11.62 -9.14 12.55
C ASP A 85 -12.23 -10.10 13.57
N ILE A 86 -13.53 -9.96 13.81
CA ILE A 86 -14.38 -10.94 14.50
C ILE A 86 -15.40 -11.48 13.50
N VAL A 87 -15.33 -12.77 13.19
CA VAL A 87 -16.24 -13.45 12.26
C VAL A 87 -17.14 -14.39 13.05
N ILE A 88 -18.45 -14.18 12.98
CA ILE A 88 -19.46 -14.96 13.73
C ILE A 88 -20.36 -15.70 12.73
N SER A 89 -20.54 -17.01 12.92
CA SER A 89 -21.59 -17.75 12.22
C SER A 89 -22.95 -17.51 12.88
N VAL A 90 -23.88 -16.94 12.13
CA VAL A 90 -25.25 -16.69 12.61
C VAL A 90 -26.01 -18.00 12.80
N GLU A 91 -25.72 -19.02 11.99
CA GLU A 91 -26.37 -20.32 12.06
C GLU A 91 -25.90 -21.12 13.29
N THR A 92 -24.59 -21.12 13.57
CA THR A 92 -24.04 -21.69 14.82
C THR A 92 -24.55 -20.94 16.05
N ALA A 93 -24.49 -19.61 16.04
CA ALA A 93 -24.99 -18.80 17.15
C ALA A 93 -26.49 -19.03 17.41
N ALA A 94 -27.30 -19.25 16.36
CA ALA A 94 -28.72 -19.55 16.53
C ALA A 94 -28.96 -20.89 17.25
N ARG A 95 -28.18 -21.93 16.93
CA ARG A 95 -28.26 -23.24 17.59
C ARG A 95 -27.83 -23.14 19.05
N GLN A 96 -26.68 -22.52 19.31
CA GLN A 96 -26.19 -22.33 20.68
C GLN A 96 -27.17 -21.49 21.51
N ALA A 97 -27.80 -20.47 20.91
CA ALA A 97 -28.79 -19.66 21.60
C ALA A 97 -30.00 -20.48 22.07
N GLU A 98 -30.48 -21.38 21.23
CA GLU A 98 -31.59 -22.28 21.57
C GLU A 98 -31.18 -23.27 22.69
N GLU A 99 -30.00 -23.87 22.59
CA GLU A 99 -29.45 -24.80 23.59
C GLU A 99 -29.28 -24.13 24.97
N ARG A 100 -28.83 -22.87 24.99
CA ARG A 100 -28.53 -22.10 26.20
C ARG A 100 -29.73 -21.32 26.74
N GLY A 101 -30.86 -21.34 26.03
CA GLY A 101 -32.12 -20.73 26.47
C GLY A 101 -32.12 -19.19 26.48
N HIS A 102 -31.37 -18.55 25.59
CA HIS A 102 -31.35 -17.09 25.39
C HIS A 102 -31.56 -16.71 23.92
N THR A 103 -31.60 -15.42 23.60
CA THR A 103 -31.90 -14.97 22.23
C THR A 103 -30.65 -15.01 21.34
N LEU A 104 -30.82 -15.20 20.03
CA LEU A 104 -29.72 -15.10 19.05
C LEU A 104 -28.89 -13.81 19.22
N ILE A 105 -29.54 -12.68 19.52
CA ILE A 105 -28.85 -11.40 19.72
C ILE A 105 -28.02 -11.39 21.00
N ASP A 106 -28.45 -12.12 22.03
CA ASP A 106 -27.65 -12.27 23.25
C ASP A 106 -26.46 -13.18 22.99
N GLU A 107 -26.62 -14.24 22.20
CA GLU A 107 -25.51 -15.12 21.84
C GLU A 107 -24.46 -14.40 20.96
N ILE A 108 -24.90 -13.64 19.96
CA ILE A 108 -23.98 -12.80 19.17
C ILE A 108 -23.24 -11.79 20.07
N ARG A 109 -23.87 -11.29 21.14
CA ARG A 109 -23.21 -10.40 22.10
C ARG A 109 -22.11 -11.14 22.87
N VAL A 110 -22.38 -12.36 23.32
CA VAL A 110 -21.40 -13.21 24.01
C VAL A 110 -20.21 -13.50 23.10
N LEU A 111 -20.47 -13.99 21.88
CA LEU A 111 -19.43 -14.30 20.89
C LEU A 111 -18.60 -13.06 20.50
N MET A 112 -19.23 -11.88 20.40
CA MET A 112 -18.51 -10.65 20.11
C MET A 112 -17.59 -10.20 21.26
N VAL A 113 -18.04 -10.32 22.52
CA VAL A 113 -17.18 -10.01 23.68
C VAL A 113 -16.02 -11.00 23.76
N HIS A 114 -16.31 -12.28 23.56
CA HIS A 114 -15.30 -13.33 23.53
C HIS A 114 -14.24 -13.06 22.47
N GLY A 115 -14.67 -12.80 21.22
CA GLY A 115 -13.75 -12.49 20.14
C GLY A 115 -12.95 -11.21 20.36
N LEU A 116 -13.55 -10.19 20.98
CA LEU A 116 -12.84 -8.97 21.36
C LEU A 116 -11.73 -9.26 22.35
N LEU A 117 -11.95 -10.11 23.36
CA LEU A 117 -10.91 -10.47 24.33
C LEU A 117 -9.71 -11.13 23.65
N HIS A 118 -9.94 -12.00 22.66
CA HIS A 118 -8.85 -12.56 21.85
C HIS A 118 -8.05 -11.48 21.11
N LEU A 119 -8.73 -10.50 20.49
CA LEU A 119 -8.05 -9.38 19.84
C LEU A 119 -7.26 -8.50 20.82
N LEU A 120 -7.63 -8.50 22.11
CA LEU A 120 -6.92 -7.81 23.20
C LEU A 120 -5.79 -8.64 23.83
N GLY A 121 -5.46 -9.78 23.24
CA GLY A 121 -4.34 -10.61 23.67
C GLY A 121 -4.68 -11.62 24.76
N PHE A 122 -5.96 -11.82 25.11
CA PHE A 122 -6.35 -12.95 25.94
C PHE A 122 -6.40 -14.23 25.12
N ASP A 123 -6.03 -15.34 25.73
CA ASP A 123 -6.10 -16.64 25.11
C ASP A 123 -6.33 -17.71 26.17
N HIS A 124 -7.60 -18.15 26.27
CA HIS A 124 -8.00 -19.17 27.23
C HIS A 124 -7.44 -20.57 26.96
N GLU A 125 -6.88 -20.84 25.77
CA GLU A 125 -6.36 -22.18 25.44
C GLU A 125 -4.93 -22.41 25.97
N LEU A 126 -4.27 -21.36 26.48
CA LEU A 126 -2.86 -21.43 26.93
C LEU A 126 -2.66 -22.19 28.25
N SER A 127 -3.51 -21.98 29.24
CA SER A 127 -3.48 -22.65 30.54
C SER A 127 -4.77 -22.43 31.34
N ASP A 128 -5.00 -23.24 32.38
CA ASP A 128 -6.11 -23.05 33.33
C ASP A 128 -6.11 -21.63 33.94
N GLU A 129 -4.94 -21.05 34.22
CA GLU A 129 -4.85 -19.68 34.69
C GLU A 129 -5.30 -18.65 33.64
N ALA A 130 -4.99 -18.89 32.36
CA ALA A 130 -5.39 -18.01 31.26
C ALA A 130 -6.90 -18.07 31.01
N GLU A 131 -7.49 -19.26 31.10
CA GLU A 131 -8.93 -19.47 31.05
C GLU A 131 -9.66 -18.69 32.15
N ILE A 132 -9.19 -18.80 33.41
CA ILE A 132 -9.77 -18.08 34.55
C ILE A 132 -9.64 -16.56 34.38
N GLU A 133 -8.48 -16.07 33.90
CA GLU A 133 -8.27 -14.65 33.65
C GLU A 133 -9.23 -14.12 32.58
N MET A 134 -9.38 -14.83 31.47
CA MET A 134 -10.27 -14.45 30.37
C MET A 134 -11.75 -14.57 30.76
N GLU A 135 -12.16 -15.63 31.47
CA GLU A 135 -13.55 -15.82 31.93
C GLU A 135 -13.99 -14.66 32.83
N LYS A 136 -13.12 -14.27 33.78
CA LYS A 136 -13.40 -13.16 34.70
C LYS A 136 -13.61 -11.85 33.95
N GLU A 137 -12.80 -11.60 32.93
CA GLU A 137 -12.91 -10.38 32.13
C GLU A 137 -14.15 -10.41 31.21
N GLU A 138 -14.44 -11.56 30.60
CA GLU A 138 -15.65 -11.80 29.82
C GLU A 138 -16.91 -11.51 30.64
N GLU A 139 -16.97 -12.03 31.88
CA GLU A 139 -18.09 -11.79 32.78
C GLU A 139 -18.22 -10.31 33.17
N LEU A 140 -17.10 -9.63 33.45
CA LEU A 140 -17.08 -8.22 33.79
C LEU A 140 -17.65 -7.36 32.67
N LEU A 141 -17.21 -7.61 31.43
CA LEU A 141 -17.67 -6.88 30.24
C LEU A 141 -19.13 -7.15 29.95
N LEU A 142 -19.54 -8.41 29.96
CA LEU A 142 -20.92 -8.78 29.72
C LEU A 142 -21.86 -8.15 30.75
N ARG A 143 -21.53 -8.22 32.05
CA ARG A 143 -22.31 -7.56 33.12
C ARG A 143 -22.40 -6.05 32.92
N SER A 144 -21.30 -5.42 32.53
CA SER A 144 -21.25 -3.97 32.27
C SER A 144 -22.10 -3.56 31.06
N LEU A 145 -22.26 -4.47 30.09
CA LEU A 145 -23.17 -4.32 28.95
C LEU A 145 -24.63 -4.69 29.28
N GLY A 146 -24.94 -4.99 30.54
CA GLY A 146 -26.29 -5.32 31.02
C GLY A 146 -26.72 -6.77 30.77
N TRP A 147 -25.79 -7.65 30.41
CA TRP A 147 -26.04 -9.09 30.35
C TRP A 147 -26.18 -9.68 31.76
N LYS A 148 -27.09 -10.64 31.91
CA LYS A 148 -27.38 -11.32 33.19
C LYS A 148 -27.20 -12.84 33.14
N GLY A 149 -26.87 -13.38 31.96
CA GLY A 149 -26.55 -14.80 31.79
C GLY A 149 -25.05 -15.05 31.96
N LYS A 150 -24.64 -16.25 31.55
CA LYS A 150 -23.25 -16.71 31.61
C LYS A 150 -22.46 -16.27 30.37
N GLY A 151 -21.13 -16.22 30.49
CA GLY A 151 -20.20 -16.02 29.37
C GLY A 151 -19.96 -17.30 28.56
N LEU A 152 -19.19 -17.22 27.47
CA LEU A 152 -18.90 -18.37 26.61
C LEU A 152 -18.10 -19.44 27.35
N ILE A 153 -17.05 -19.01 28.07
CA ILE A 153 -16.14 -19.91 28.80
C ILE A 153 -16.89 -20.63 29.92
N GLN A 154 -17.67 -19.88 30.69
CA GLN A 154 -18.50 -20.45 31.75
C GLN A 154 -19.52 -21.46 31.21
N CYS A 155 -20.15 -21.20 30.05
CA CYS A 155 -21.08 -22.15 29.44
C CYS A 155 -20.40 -23.44 29.00
N ALA A 156 -19.17 -23.37 28.46
CA ALA A 156 -18.39 -24.54 28.05
C ALA A 156 -18.03 -25.43 29.25
N ASN A 157 -17.60 -24.82 30.36
CA ASN A 157 -17.27 -25.54 31.59
C ASN A 157 -18.47 -26.25 32.23
N ASP A 158 -19.65 -25.62 32.22
CA ASP A 158 -20.87 -26.25 32.70
C ASP A 158 -21.28 -27.47 31.85
N ALA A 159 -21.15 -27.37 30.51
CA ALA A 159 -21.42 -28.47 29.59
C ALA A 159 -20.50 -29.66 29.85
N ALA A 160 -19.19 -29.41 30.01
CA ALA A 160 -18.19 -30.43 30.35
C ALA A 160 -18.45 -31.09 31.73
N SER A 161 -18.95 -30.32 32.71
CA SER A 161 -19.30 -30.84 34.04
C SER A 161 -20.58 -31.70 34.06
N SER A 162 -21.45 -31.54 33.07
CA SER A 162 -22.72 -32.26 32.95
C SER A 162 -22.61 -33.65 32.28
N GLU A 163 -21.49 -33.91 31.59
CA GLU A 163 -21.19 -35.19 30.93
C GLU A 163 -20.19 -36.04 31.74
N SER A 164 -20.57 -36.49 32.95
CA SER A 164 -19.72 -37.41 33.71
C SER A 164 -19.99 -38.89 33.36
N VAL A 165 -19.21 -39.47 32.43
CA VAL A 165 -18.90 -40.92 32.38
C VAL A 165 -17.40 -41.07 32.08
N PRO A 166 -16.63 -41.87 32.86
CA PRO A 166 -15.18 -41.89 32.73
C PRO A 166 -14.72 -42.91 31.68
N THR A 167 -13.91 -42.45 30.72
CA THR A 167 -12.97 -43.33 30.01
C THR A 167 -11.59 -42.69 29.91
N LYS A 168 -10.59 -43.52 30.22
CA LYS A 168 -9.17 -43.20 30.40
C LYS A 168 -8.46 -42.79 29.11
N ASN A 169 -7.53 -41.85 29.30
CA ASN A 169 -6.23 -41.64 28.66
C ASN A 169 -6.10 -41.94 27.16
N SER A 170 -5.90 -40.87 26.41
CA SER A 170 -4.84 -40.81 25.40
C SER A 170 -4.16 -39.45 25.51
N ASP A 171 -2.84 -39.45 25.71
CA ASP A 171 -1.98 -38.27 25.63
C ASP A 171 -2.19 -37.60 24.27
N GLY A 172 -2.89 -36.47 24.27
CA GLY A 172 -3.03 -35.59 23.11
C GLY A 172 -1.94 -34.53 23.19
N GLU A 173 -1.03 -34.55 22.22
CA GLU A 173 -0.07 -33.48 21.99
C GLU A 173 -0.82 -32.14 21.93
N ALA A 174 -0.36 -31.17 22.73
CA ALA A 174 -0.79 -29.78 22.62
C ALA A 174 -0.61 -29.34 21.16
N SER A 175 -1.73 -29.17 20.46
CA SER A 175 -1.77 -28.59 19.13
C SER A 175 -1.26 -27.16 19.24
N THR A 176 0.01 -26.99 18.90
CA THR A 176 0.60 -25.67 18.72
C THR A 176 -0.15 -25.01 17.59
N GLU A 177 -0.96 -24.01 17.92
CA GLU A 177 -1.57 -23.11 16.96
C GLU A 177 -0.49 -22.60 16.01
N ARG A 178 -0.44 -23.16 14.80
CA ARG A 178 0.34 -22.57 13.72
C ARG A 178 -0.47 -21.38 13.22
N LYS A 179 -0.30 -20.23 13.86
CA LYS A 179 -0.69 -18.93 13.31
C LYS A 179 -0.07 -18.81 11.92
N GLN A 180 -0.85 -19.02 10.86
CA GLN A 180 -0.45 -18.57 9.54
C GLN A 180 -0.40 -17.04 9.60
N GLU A 181 0.79 -16.47 9.35
CA GLU A 181 0.91 -15.05 9.07
C GLU A 181 0.20 -14.75 7.73
N GLY A 182 -0.91 -14.04 7.83
CA GLY A 182 -1.74 -13.60 6.73
C GLY A 182 -2.95 -12.89 7.31
N SER A 183 -3.56 -11.97 6.56
CA SER A 183 -4.84 -11.33 6.92
C SER A 183 -5.88 -11.83 5.93
N LEU A 184 -6.97 -12.40 6.43
CA LEU A 184 -8.18 -12.54 5.63
C LEU A 184 -8.83 -11.16 5.62
N ARG A 185 -8.63 -10.45 4.50
CA ARG A 185 -9.03 -9.06 4.36
C ARG A 185 -10.55 -8.95 4.18
N PHE A 186 -11.30 -8.85 5.28
CA PHE A 186 -12.64 -8.24 5.26
C PHE A 186 -12.59 -6.73 5.28
N TYR A 187 -11.46 -6.17 5.76
CA TYR A 187 -11.08 -4.80 5.52
C TYR A 187 -10.94 -4.57 4.02
N LYS A 188 -11.89 -3.83 3.45
CA LYS A 188 -11.78 -3.32 2.09
C LYS A 188 -11.00 -2.01 2.20
N PRO A 189 -9.73 -1.96 1.75
CA PRO A 189 -8.97 -0.73 1.83
C PRO A 189 -9.72 0.37 1.11
N LYS A 190 -9.66 1.57 1.68
CA LYS A 190 -10.29 2.76 1.12
C LYS A 190 -9.91 2.96 -0.35
N PHE A 191 -8.68 2.58 -0.71
CA PHE A 191 -8.18 2.58 -2.08
C PHE A 191 -7.70 1.19 -2.50
N ASN A 192 -7.99 0.82 -3.75
CA ASN A 192 -7.44 -0.38 -4.38
C ASN A 192 -6.03 -0.15 -4.93
N TYR A 193 -5.71 1.10 -5.30
CA TYR A 193 -4.43 1.46 -5.90
C TYR A 193 -3.85 2.73 -5.27
N ILE A 194 -2.52 2.74 -5.12
CA ILE A 194 -1.75 3.95 -4.86
C ILE A 194 -0.87 4.19 -6.08
N PHE A 195 -1.08 5.32 -6.76
CA PHE A 195 -0.17 5.78 -7.80
C PHE A 195 0.86 6.72 -7.18
N CYS A 196 2.14 6.37 -7.28
CA CYS A 196 3.20 7.09 -6.59
C CYS A 196 4.29 7.53 -7.56
N ASP A 197 4.66 8.80 -7.51
CA ASP A 197 5.88 9.28 -8.14
C ASP A 197 7.15 8.75 -7.44
N MET A 198 8.29 8.82 -8.15
CA MET A 198 9.59 8.42 -7.63
C MET A 198 10.44 9.58 -7.11
N ASP A 199 11.01 10.42 -7.99
CA ASP A 199 12.03 11.39 -7.62
C ASP A 199 11.39 12.63 -6.97
N GLY A 200 11.73 12.92 -5.71
CA GLY A 200 11.08 14.03 -4.99
C GLY A 200 9.82 13.60 -4.23
N THR A 201 9.38 12.35 -4.42
CA THR A 201 8.23 11.75 -3.72
C THR A 201 8.63 10.51 -2.94
N LEU A 202 8.80 9.37 -3.62
CA LEU A 202 9.22 8.10 -3.00
C LEU A 202 10.70 8.10 -2.59
N LEU A 203 11.53 8.75 -3.40
CA LEU A 203 12.95 8.94 -3.17
C LEU A 203 13.18 10.28 -2.46
N ASN A 204 13.96 10.23 -1.40
CA ASN A 204 14.38 11.42 -0.66
C ASN A 204 15.38 12.27 -1.49
N SER A 205 15.83 13.40 -0.94
CA SER A 205 16.79 14.30 -1.60
C SER A 205 18.14 13.64 -1.97
N LYS A 206 18.45 12.48 -1.38
CA LYS A 206 19.64 11.67 -1.67
C LYS A 206 19.39 10.56 -2.68
N SER A 207 18.23 10.56 -3.35
CA SER A 207 17.79 9.52 -4.29
C SER A 207 17.71 8.12 -3.65
N GLN A 208 17.29 8.07 -2.38
CA GLN A 208 17.19 6.82 -1.60
C GLN A 208 15.79 6.65 -1.03
N ILE A 209 15.38 5.38 -0.85
CA ILE A 209 14.21 5.03 -0.05
C ILE A 209 14.63 4.80 1.38
N THR A 210 13.88 5.41 2.30
CA THR A 210 14.06 5.19 3.73
C THR A 210 13.44 3.85 4.17
N PRO A 211 13.93 3.25 5.25
CA PRO A 211 13.33 2.04 5.81
C PRO A 211 11.85 2.21 6.17
N ALA A 212 11.45 3.40 6.66
CA ALA A 212 10.06 3.70 7.02
C ALA A 212 9.14 3.67 5.79
N THR A 213 9.56 4.33 4.70
CA THR A 213 8.82 4.31 3.42
C THR A 213 8.74 2.90 2.83
N ALA A 214 9.83 2.13 2.89
CA ALA A 214 9.81 0.74 2.44
C ALA A 214 8.85 -0.13 3.25
N LYS A 215 8.82 0.03 4.58
CA LYS A 215 7.88 -0.68 5.47
C LYS A 215 6.43 -0.31 5.14
N ALA A 216 6.13 0.97 4.96
CA ALA A 216 4.79 1.44 4.61
C ALA A 216 4.28 0.86 3.27
N LEU A 217 5.15 0.76 2.27
CA LEU A 217 4.79 0.17 0.97
C LEU A 217 4.52 -1.33 1.08
N LYS A 218 5.38 -2.07 1.78
CA LYS A 218 5.18 -3.50 2.05
C LYS A 218 3.87 -3.73 2.81
N GLU A 219 3.53 -2.84 3.74
CA GLU A 219 2.29 -2.91 4.49
C GLU A 219 1.05 -2.57 3.64
N ALA A 220 1.13 -1.55 2.78
CA ALA A 220 0.06 -1.28 1.83
C ALA A 220 -0.22 -2.51 0.94
N MET A 221 0.84 -3.19 0.47
CA MET A 221 0.73 -4.44 -0.28
C MET A 221 0.17 -5.60 0.56
N SER A 222 0.59 -5.75 1.81
CA SER A 222 0.10 -6.75 2.78
C SER A 222 -1.38 -6.53 3.15
N ARG A 223 -1.90 -5.33 2.91
CA ARG A 223 -3.33 -4.95 3.05
C ARG A 223 -4.09 -4.91 1.73
N GLY A 224 -3.43 -5.21 0.61
CA GLY A 224 -4.09 -5.44 -0.69
C GLY A 224 -4.23 -4.23 -1.57
N VAL A 225 -3.66 -3.12 -1.13
CA VAL A 225 -3.48 -1.93 -1.93
C VAL A 225 -2.35 -2.20 -2.92
N LYS A 226 -2.62 -1.99 -4.21
CA LYS A 226 -1.60 -2.14 -5.26
C LYS A 226 -0.89 -0.81 -5.44
N VAL A 227 0.39 -0.78 -5.11
CA VAL A 227 1.22 0.39 -5.42
C VAL A 227 1.69 0.29 -6.87
N VAL A 228 1.48 1.37 -7.64
CA VAL A 228 1.84 1.48 -9.05
C VAL A 228 2.68 2.73 -9.25
N LEU A 229 3.86 2.58 -9.86
CA LEU A 229 4.74 3.71 -10.10
C LEU A 229 4.26 4.57 -11.28
N ALA A 230 4.36 5.88 -11.13
CA ALA A 230 4.17 6.86 -12.20
C ALA A 230 5.33 7.86 -12.24
N THR A 231 6.30 7.64 -13.12
CA THR A 231 7.60 8.32 -13.07
C THR A 231 8.08 8.84 -14.43
N GLY A 232 8.96 9.85 -14.38
CA GLY A 232 9.73 10.32 -15.53
C GLY A 232 10.91 9.41 -15.91
N LYS A 233 11.28 8.46 -15.03
CA LYS A 233 12.38 7.51 -15.23
C LYS A 233 12.05 6.42 -16.25
N ALA A 234 13.10 5.81 -16.81
CA ALA A 234 12.95 4.53 -17.51
C ALA A 234 12.65 3.39 -16.51
N ARG A 235 11.96 2.35 -16.96
CA ARG A 235 11.61 1.20 -16.13
C ARG A 235 12.82 0.50 -15.49
N PRO A 236 13.95 0.27 -16.20
CA PRO A 236 15.13 -0.34 -15.58
C PRO A 236 15.74 0.52 -14.47
N ALA A 237 15.63 1.85 -14.58
CA ALA A 237 16.10 2.77 -13.56
C ALA A 237 15.25 2.67 -12.29
N ALA A 238 13.92 2.62 -12.44
CA ALA A 238 13.00 2.39 -11.34
C ALA A 238 13.28 1.05 -10.64
N ILE A 239 13.45 -0.03 -11.41
CA ILE A 239 13.82 -1.35 -10.88
C ILE A 239 15.14 -1.29 -10.11
N THR A 240 16.15 -0.62 -10.66
CA THR A 240 17.48 -0.54 -10.04
C THR A 240 17.43 0.23 -8.72
N ALA A 241 16.71 1.35 -8.66
CA ALA A 241 16.52 2.14 -7.45
C ALA A 241 15.82 1.33 -6.33
N LEU A 242 14.81 0.53 -6.68
CA LEU A 242 14.01 -0.23 -5.72
C LEU A 242 14.63 -1.59 -5.33
N LYS A 243 15.61 -2.07 -6.09
CA LYS A 243 16.29 -3.34 -5.81
C LYS A 243 17.08 -3.32 -4.50
N MET A 244 17.63 -2.17 -4.11
CA MET A 244 18.45 -2.05 -2.90
C MET A 244 17.64 -2.21 -1.60
N VAL A 245 16.33 -2.04 -1.66
CA VAL A 245 15.41 -2.10 -0.51
C VAL A 245 14.39 -3.23 -0.62
N ASP A 246 14.64 -4.21 -1.50
CA ASP A 246 13.78 -5.38 -1.67
C ASP A 246 12.31 -5.00 -2.01
N LEU A 247 12.16 -3.95 -2.81
CA LEU A 247 10.89 -3.50 -3.40
C LEU A 247 10.84 -3.73 -4.92
N ALA A 248 11.87 -4.37 -5.48
CA ALA A 248 11.89 -4.80 -6.87
C ALA A 248 11.79 -6.33 -6.97
N GLY A 249 11.14 -6.83 -8.02
CA GLY A 249 10.97 -8.26 -8.28
C GLY A 249 9.52 -8.70 -8.18
N LYS A 250 9.31 -10.02 -8.05
CA LYS A 250 7.97 -10.63 -8.07
C LYS A 250 7.09 -10.13 -6.92
N ASP A 251 7.70 -9.93 -5.75
CA ASP A 251 7.02 -9.58 -4.50
C ASP A 251 7.18 -8.08 -4.16
N GLY A 252 7.73 -7.29 -5.09
CA GLY A 252 7.92 -5.85 -4.96
C GLY A 252 6.88 -5.01 -5.70
N ILE A 253 7.05 -3.69 -5.67
CA ILE A 253 6.17 -2.73 -6.38
C ILE A 253 6.60 -2.51 -7.84
N VAL A 254 7.81 -2.93 -8.21
CA VAL A 254 8.30 -2.81 -9.59
C VAL A 254 9.06 -4.06 -10.05
N SER A 255 8.83 -4.46 -11.30
CA SER A 255 9.54 -5.52 -12.02
C SER A 255 9.18 -5.47 -13.50
N GLU A 256 9.79 -6.35 -14.30
CA GLU A 256 9.43 -6.53 -15.70
C GLU A 256 7.98 -6.99 -15.94
N LEU A 257 7.30 -7.46 -14.90
CA LEU A 257 5.91 -7.91 -14.96
C LEU A 257 4.93 -6.98 -14.24
N SER A 258 5.45 -5.99 -13.50
CA SER A 258 4.63 -5.00 -12.79
C SER A 258 4.01 -3.99 -13.77
N PRO A 259 2.78 -3.53 -13.51
CA PRO A 259 2.25 -2.37 -14.21
C PRO A 259 2.97 -1.09 -13.79
N GLY A 260 2.92 -0.07 -14.64
CA GLY A 260 3.46 1.25 -14.31
C GLY A 260 3.43 2.22 -15.48
N VAL A 261 3.60 3.50 -15.14
CA VAL A 261 3.68 4.63 -16.06
C VAL A 261 5.11 5.14 -16.02
N PHE A 262 5.80 5.10 -17.16
CA PHE A 262 7.23 5.42 -17.28
C PHE A 262 7.46 6.49 -18.33
N LEU A 263 8.61 7.15 -18.26
CA LEU A 263 8.98 8.24 -19.17
C LEU A 263 7.84 9.26 -19.31
N GLN A 264 7.28 9.75 -18.19
CA GLN A 264 6.19 10.75 -18.17
C GLN A 264 4.90 10.28 -18.87
N GLY A 265 4.65 8.98 -18.90
CA GLY A 265 3.47 8.38 -19.56
C GLY A 265 3.63 8.14 -21.06
N LEU A 266 4.85 8.27 -21.60
CA LEU A 266 5.17 7.83 -22.96
C LEU A 266 5.18 6.31 -23.08
N LEU A 267 5.43 5.59 -21.98
CA LEU A 267 5.34 4.13 -21.89
C LEU A 267 4.42 3.73 -20.75
N VAL A 268 3.43 2.89 -21.04
CA VAL A 268 2.48 2.39 -20.05
C VAL A 268 2.43 0.87 -20.14
N TYR A 269 2.78 0.21 -19.03
CA TYR A 269 2.75 -1.24 -18.91
C TYR A 269 1.61 -1.66 -17.99
N GLY A 270 0.80 -2.61 -18.46
CA GLY A 270 -0.35 -3.18 -17.76
C GLY A 270 -0.03 -4.43 -16.94
N ARG A 271 -1.06 -5.24 -16.73
CA ARG A 271 -0.91 -6.52 -16.01
C ARG A 271 0.11 -7.40 -16.72
N GLN A 272 0.94 -8.09 -15.93
CA GLN A 272 1.99 -8.99 -16.43
C GLN A 272 3.01 -8.29 -17.35
N GLY A 273 3.21 -6.97 -17.19
CA GLY A 273 4.18 -6.20 -17.96
C GLY A 273 3.81 -5.99 -19.41
N ARG A 274 2.54 -6.22 -19.80
CA ARG A 274 2.09 -5.99 -21.17
C ARG A 274 2.16 -4.50 -21.50
N GLU A 275 2.86 -4.13 -22.57
CA GLU A 275 2.79 -2.76 -23.09
C GLU A 275 1.37 -2.45 -23.58
N ILE A 276 0.73 -1.46 -22.94
CA ILE A 276 -0.60 -0.95 -23.32
C ILE A 276 -0.46 0.23 -24.27
N PHE A 277 0.54 1.08 -24.01
CA PHE A 277 0.74 2.31 -24.75
C PHE A 277 2.22 2.63 -24.89
N ARG A 278 2.56 3.11 -26.09
CA ARG A 278 3.86 3.67 -26.43
C ARG A 278 3.64 4.90 -27.30
N ARG A 279 4.36 5.98 -26.99
CA ARG A 279 4.46 7.13 -27.88
C ARG A 279 5.91 7.47 -28.19
N ASN A 280 6.22 7.44 -29.48
CA ASN A 280 7.53 7.83 -29.98
C ASN A 280 7.52 9.31 -30.39
N LEU A 281 8.66 9.96 -30.23
CA LEU A 281 8.94 11.29 -30.73
C LEU A 281 9.14 11.23 -32.26
N ASP A 282 8.74 12.30 -32.95
CA ASP A 282 8.92 12.41 -34.40
C ASP A 282 10.43 12.28 -34.77
N PRO A 283 10.81 11.34 -35.65
CA PRO A 283 12.21 11.16 -36.04
C PRO A 283 12.88 12.41 -36.62
N SER A 284 12.11 13.34 -37.20
CA SER A 284 12.63 14.64 -37.66
C SER A 284 13.09 15.51 -36.51
N VAL A 285 12.30 15.59 -35.42
CA VAL A 285 12.67 16.32 -34.19
C VAL A 285 13.89 15.67 -33.55
N CYS A 286 13.95 14.34 -33.51
CA CYS A 286 15.12 13.63 -33.00
C CYS A 286 16.38 13.94 -33.80
N ARG A 287 16.29 13.92 -35.14
CA ARG A 287 17.40 14.28 -36.03
C ARG A 287 17.88 15.70 -35.77
N GLU A 288 16.97 16.67 -35.72
CA GLU A 288 17.28 18.08 -35.45
C GLU A 288 17.99 18.24 -34.10
N ALA A 289 17.51 17.58 -33.05
CA ALA A 289 18.08 17.67 -31.72
C ALA A 289 19.49 17.07 -31.63
N PHE A 290 19.71 15.93 -32.27
CA PHE A 290 21.04 15.32 -32.32
C PHE A 290 22.04 16.12 -33.16
N LEU A 291 21.60 16.74 -34.26
CA LEU A 291 22.45 17.64 -35.04
C LEU A 291 22.82 18.89 -34.23
N TYR A 292 21.85 19.49 -33.54
CA TYR A 292 22.09 20.60 -32.62
C TYR A 292 23.09 20.21 -31.50
N SER A 293 22.90 19.05 -30.89
CA SER A 293 23.79 18.50 -29.86
C SER A 293 25.24 18.39 -30.36
N LEU A 294 25.45 17.87 -31.57
CA LEU A 294 26.77 17.75 -32.17
C LEU A 294 27.40 19.11 -32.52
N GLU A 295 26.62 20.01 -33.12
CA GLU A 295 27.08 21.33 -33.55
C GLU A 295 27.50 22.19 -32.37
N HIS A 296 26.67 22.23 -31.33
CA HIS A 296 26.88 23.08 -30.15
C HIS A 296 27.62 22.36 -29.01
N LYS A 297 27.90 21.06 -29.16
CA LYS A 297 28.51 20.20 -28.13
C LYS A 297 27.72 20.19 -26.82
N VAL A 298 26.39 20.28 -26.91
CA VAL A 298 25.49 20.19 -25.76
C VAL A 298 25.14 18.72 -25.54
N PRO A 299 25.37 18.15 -24.35
CA PRO A 299 25.09 16.74 -24.08
C PRO A 299 23.61 16.42 -24.24
N LEU A 300 23.31 15.31 -24.91
CA LEU A 300 21.95 14.86 -25.21
C LEU A 300 21.86 13.34 -25.04
N VAL A 301 20.79 12.87 -24.39
CA VAL A 301 20.46 11.45 -24.28
C VAL A 301 19.08 11.18 -24.87
N ALA A 302 18.97 10.15 -25.69
CA ALA A 302 17.71 9.57 -26.14
C ALA A 302 17.34 8.36 -25.30
N PHE A 303 16.10 8.34 -24.81
CA PHE A 303 15.50 7.18 -24.16
C PHE A 303 14.70 6.39 -25.19
N CYS A 304 15.08 5.12 -25.34
CA CYS A 304 14.54 4.14 -26.28
C CYS A 304 14.14 2.89 -25.50
N GLN A 305 12.92 2.89 -24.95
CA GLN A 305 12.41 1.91 -23.99
C GLN A 305 13.36 1.77 -22.79
N ASP A 306 14.07 0.64 -22.71
CA ASP A 306 14.96 0.27 -21.62
C ASP A 306 16.43 0.68 -21.89
N ARG A 307 16.68 1.38 -23.00
CA ARG A 307 18.01 1.81 -23.42
C ARG A 307 18.12 3.34 -23.42
N SER A 308 19.32 3.81 -23.10
CA SER A 308 19.75 5.20 -23.22
C SER A 308 20.81 5.30 -24.31
N LEU A 309 20.69 6.24 -25.24
CA LEU A 309 21.60 6.40 -26.37
C LEU A 309 22.11 7.84 -26.44
N THR A 310 23.37 8.04 -26.80
CA THR A 310 24.01 9.36 -27.03
C THR A 310 24.88 9.30 -28.29
N LEU A 311 25.40 10.44 -28.75
CA LEU A 311 26.40 10.49 -29.83
C LEU A 311 27.82 10.72 -29.33
N PHE A 312 28.00 11.11 -28.07
CA PHE A 312 29.30 11.26 -27.46
C PHE A 312 29.23 11.12 -25.94
N ASP A 313 30.37 10.78 -25.35
CA ASP A 313 30.54 10.72 -23.89
C ASP A 313 30.60 12.11 -23.28
N HIS A 314 29.95 12.28 -22.13
CA HIS A 314 30.02 13.50 -21.34
C HIS A 314 29.81 13.19 -19.85
N PRO A 315 30.52 13.84 -18.90
CA PRO A 315 30.35 13.59 -17.47
C PRO A 315 28.91 13.78 -16.96
N LEU A 316 28.17 14.76 -17.52
CA LEU A 316 26.75 14.95 -17.18
C LEU A 316 25.88 13.78 -17.64
N ILE A 317 26.19 13.16 -18.78
CA ILE A 317 25.47 11.95 -19.24
C ILE A 317 25.76 10.77 -18.31
N GLU A 318 27.01 10.64 -17.84
CA GLU A 318 27.38 9.58 -16.88
C GLU A 318 26.65 9.74 -15.53
N SER A 319 26.36 10.98 -15.11
CA SER A 319 25.61 11.25 -13.87
C SER A 319 24.19 10.68 -13.88
N LEU A 320 23.53 10.56 -15.04
CA LEU A 320 22.23 9.88 -15.14
C LEU A 320 22.31 8.43 -14.66
N HIS A 321 23.38 7.74 -15.02
CA HIS A 321 23.57 6.35 -14.63
C HIS A 321 23.94 6.21 -13.15
N THR A 322 24.83 7.07 -12.67
CA THR A 322 25.39 6.94 -11.31
C THR A 322 24.49 7.52 -10.21
N ILE A 323 23.76 8.59 -10.51
CA ILE A 323 22.90 9.30 -9.54
C ILE A 323 21.43 8.88 -9.71
N TYR A 324 20.94 8.90 -10.95
CA TYR A 324 19.51 8.67 -11.22
C TYR A 324 19.17 7.22 -11.60
N HIS A 325 20.17 6.34 -11.58
CA HIS A 325 20.09 4.91 -11.91
C HIS A 325 19.63 4.59 -13.34
N GLU A 326 19.68 5.57 -14.25
CA GLU A 326 19.30 5.34 -15.63
C GLU A 326 20.24 4.33 -16.32
N PRO A 327 19.80 3.64 -17.37
CA PRO A 327 20.68 2.79 -18.17
C PRO A 327 21.88 3.59 -18.65
N LYS A 328 23.08 2.99 -18.55
CA LYS A 328 24.30 3.62 -19.06
C LYS A 328 24.10 3.92 -20.55
N ALA A 329 24.32 5.19 -20.91
CA ALA A 329 24.13 5.62 -22.29
C ALA A 329 25.13 4.93 -23.23
N GLU A 330 24.61 4.35 -24.32
CA GLU A 330 25.41 3.79 -25.39
C GLU A 330 25.77 4.86 -26.41
N VAL A 331 27.04 4.97 -26.77
CA VAL A 331 27.51 5.92 -27.77
C VAL A 331 27.28 5.36 -29.17
N MET A 332 26.39 6.01 -29.91
CA MET A 332 26.01 5.64 -31.27
C MET A 332 26.93 6.33 -32.29
N PRO A 333 27.28 5.67 -33.40
CA PRO A 333 28.25 6.18 -34.36
C PRO A 333 27.75 7.36 -35.21
N SER A 334 26.44 7.47 -35.41
CA SER A 334 25.83 8.59 -36.14
C SER A 334 24.34 8.75 -35.82
N VAL A 335 23.78 9.92 -36.16
CA VAL A 335 22.35 10.19 -36.08
C VAL A 335 21.54 9.18 -36.90
N GLU A 336 22.00 8.87 -38.11
CA GLU A 336 21.33 7.92 -39.01
C GLU A 336 21.27 6.51 -38.41
N HIS A 337 22.37 6.06 -37.79
CA HIS A 337 22.39 4.73 -37.18
C HIS A 337 21.46 4.64 -35.96
N LEU A 338 21.45 5.68 -35.12
CA LEU A 338 20.55 5.77 -33.96
C LEU A 338 19.08 5.71 -34.41
N LEU A 339 18.68 6.54 -35.37
CA LEU A 339 17.29 6.60 -35.84
C LEU A 339 16.86 5.39 -36.68
N ALA A 340 17.81 4.66 -37.29
CA ALA A 340 17.49 3.45 -38.04
C ALA A 340 17.32 2.20 -37.15
N THR A 341 17.86 2.24 -35.92
CA THR A 341 17.91 1.06 -35.04
C THR A 341 17.02 1.19 -33.81
N SER A 342 16.49 2.38 -33.54
CA SER A 342 15.80 2.67 -32.28
C SER A 342 14.65 3.66 -32.46
N ASP A 343 13.55 3.38 -31.77
CA ASP A 343 12.43 4.30 -31.60
C ASP A 343 12.66 5.14 -30.35
N VAL A 344 12.75 6.46 -30.50
CA VAL A 344 13.00 7.40 -29.40
C VAL A 344 11.67 7.83 -28.79
N GLN A 345 11.52 7.73 -27.47
CA GLN A 345 10.35 8.26 -26.76
C GLN A 345 10.63 9.65 -26.19
N LYS A 346 11.81 9.84 -25.60
CA LYS A 346 12.21 11.08 -24.92
C LYS A 346 13.63 11.47 -25.28
N LEU A 347 13.89 12.76 -25.41
CA LEU A 347 15.24 13.33 -25.46
C LEU A 347 15.47 14.19 -24.23
N LEU A 348 16.70 14.19 -23.73
CA LEU A 348 17.09 14.96 -22.57
C LEU A 348 18.41 15.70 -22.81
N PHE A 349 18.35 17.02 -22.85
CA PHE A 349 19.52 17.89 -22.89
C PHE A 349 20.00 18.23 -21.49
N PHE A 350 21.32 18.42 -21.35
CA PHE A 350 21.97 18.88 -20.13
C PHE A 350 22.68 20.21 -20.36
N ASP A 351 22.47 21.16 -19.46
CA ASP A 351 23.22 22.41 -19.40
C ASP A 351 23.15 22.99 -17.99
N THR A 352 23.86 24.08 -17.72
CA THR A 352 23.64 24.89 -16.52
C THR A 352 22.18 25.37 -16.46
N PRO A 353 21.61 25.60 -15.25
CA PRO A 353 20.25 26.15 -15.12
C PRO A 353 20.03 27.45 -15.91
N GLU A 354 21.05 28.30 -15.99
CA GLU A 354 21.05 29.50 -16.82
C GLU A 354 21.02 29.16 -18.31
N GLY A 355 21.85 28.23 -18.78
CA GLY A 355 21.86 27.76 -20.17
C GLY A 355 20.53 27.14 -20.61
N VAL A 356 19.93 26.30 -19.75
CA VAL A 356 18.60 25.73 -20.02
C VAL A 356 17.55 26.82 -20.15
N SER A 357 17.47 27.73 -19.17
CA SER A 357 16.40 28.74 -19.11
C SER A 357 16.53 29.84 -20.18
N THR A 358 17.75 30.23 -20.54
CA THR A 358 18.01 31.34 -21.46
C THR A 358 18.23 30.91 -22.91
N THR A 359 18.71 29.68 -23.14
CA THR A 359 19.10 29.21 -24.48
C THR A 359 18.28 28.01 -24.93
N LEU A 360 18.40 26.87 -24.25
CA LEU A 360 17.81 25.62 -24.75
C LEU A 360 16.28 25.67 -24.76
N ARG A 361 15.65 26.10 -23.66
CA ARG A 361 14.20 26.12 -23.53
C ARG A 361 13.54 27.06 -24.55
N PRO A 362 13.96 28.34 -24.70
CA PRO A 362 13.40 29.22 -25.73
C PRO A 362 13.58 28.66 -27.14
N TYR A 363 14.80 28.22 -27.48
CA TYR A 363 15.10 27.65 -28.81
C TYR A 363 14.20 26.46 -29.14
N TRP A 364 14.14 25.46 -28.25
CA TRP A 364 13.35 24.25 -28.51
C TRP A 364 11.85 24.47 -28.42
N SER A 365 11.38 25.45 -27.64
CA SER A 365 9.97 25.85 -27.66
C SER A 365 9.55 26.39 -29.03
N GLU A 366 10.44 27.14 -29.70
CA GLU A 366 10.19 27.65 -31.05
C GLU A 366 10.42 26.58 -32.14
N ALA A 367 11.55 25.86 -32.08
CA ALA A 367 11.96 24.90 -33.09
C ALA A 367 11.03 23.68 -33.19
N THR A 368 10.48 23.22 -32.06
CA THR A 368 9.52 22.12 -32.10
C THR A 368 8.22 22.54 -32.79
N ASN A 369 7.81 23.81 -32.69
CA ASN A 369 6.61 24.37 -33.34
C ASN A 369 5.36 23.47 -33.17
N GLY A 370 5.14 22.95 -31.96
CA GLY A 370 4.03 22.06 -31.64
C GLY A 370 4.18 20.59 -32.10
N ARG A 371 5.26 20.21 -32.78
CA ARG A 371 5.58 18.81 -33.11
C ARG A 371 5.96 17.98 -31.88
N ALA A 372 6.40 18.65 -30.82
CA ALA A 372 6.81 18.05 -29.56
C ALA A 372 6.50 19.01 -28.40
N SER A 373 6.52 18.48 -27.19
CA SER A 373 6.35 19.22 -25.94
C SER A 373 7.69 19.36 -25.23
N ILE A 374 7.89 20.51 -24.62
CA ILE A 374 9.07 20.82 -23.81
C ILE A 374 8.68 20.71 -22.33
N VAL A 375 9.39 19.85 -21.61
CA VAL A 375 9.18 19.60 -20.19
C VAL A 375 10.49 19.85 -19.46
N GLN A 376 10.40 20.39 -18.24
CA GLN A 376 11.56 20.66 -17.41
C GLN A 376 11.24 20.24 -15.98
N ALA A 377 11.73 19.06 -15.58
CA ALA A 377 11.60 18.57 -14.22
C ALA A 377 12.71 19.12 -13.32
N MET A 378 13.95 19.20 -13.82
CA MET A 378 15.12 19.71 -13.10
C MET A 378 15.65 21.00 -13.74
N PRO A 379 16.22 21.95 -12.97
CA PRO A 379 16.68 23.22 -13.51
C PRO A 379 17.72 23.11 -14.63
N ASP A 380 18.59 22.10 -14.56
CA ASP A 380 19.72 21.82 -15.45
C ASP A 380 19.41 20.79 -16.56
N MET A 381 18.14 20.37 -16.69
CA MET A 381 17.73 19.34 -17.64
C MET A 381 16.50 19.76 -18.45
N LEU A 382 16.59 19.68 -19.78
CA LEU A 382 15.47 19.97 -20.68
C LEU A 382 15.01 18.70 -21.39
N GLU A 383 13.75 18.31 -21.19
CA GLU A 383 13.12 17.18 -21.86
C GLU A 383 12.39 17.63 -23.12
N ILE A 384 12.58 16.89 -24.22
CA ILE A 384 11.74 16.95 -25.42
C ILE A 384 10.99 15.63 -25.50
N VAL A 385 9.67 15.70 -25.44
CA VAL A 385 8.77 14.54 -25.43
C VAL A 385 7.70 14.70 -26.51
N ALA A 386 7.10 13.59 -26.92
CA ALA A 386 5.97 13.66 -27.84
C ALA A 386 4.79 14.40 -27.19
N ALA A 387 4.04 15.15 -27.99
CA ALA A 387 2.91 15.92 -27.48
C ALA A 387 1.73 15.02 -27.05
N GLY A 388 0.97 15.49 -26.06
CA GLY A 388 -0.29 14.88 -25.64
C GLY A 388 -0.16 13.67 -24.70
N THR A 389 0.94 13.58 -23.94
CA THR A 389 1.15 12.54 -22.92
C THR A 389 1.53 13.16 -21.59
N SER A 390 1.09 12.52 -20.50
CA SER A 390 1.36 12.91 -19.12
C SER A 390 1.26 11.69 -18.21
N LYS A 391 1.70 11.82 -16.95
CA LYS A 391 1.48 10.77 -15.95
C LYS A 391 -0.01 10.51 -15.74
N GLY A 392 -0.83 11.55 -15.60
CA GLY A 392 -2.29 11.43 -15.44
C GLY A 392 -2.96 10.67 -16.58
N ASN A 393 -2.60 10.96 -17.83
CA ASN A 393 -3.08 10.20 -18.99
C ASN A 393 -2.65 8.73 -18.94
N GLY A 394 -1.41 8.44 -18.55
CA GLY A 394 -0.92 7.07 -18.37
C GLY A 394 -1.65 6.32 -17.25
N VAL A 395 -1.91 6.98 -16.12
CA VAL A 395 -2.70 6.43 -15.00
C VAL A 395 -4.11 6.12 -15.47
N LYS A 396 -4.76 7.04 -16.17
CA LYS A 396 -6.10 6.80 -16.74
C LYS A 396 -6.14 5.57 -17.65
N MET A 397 -5.16 5.40 -18.54
CA MET A 397 -5.07 4.20 -19.39
C MET A 397 -4.91 2.91 -18.56
N LEU A 398 -4.19 2.95 -17.43
CA LEU A 398 -4.08 1.81 -16.54
C LEU A 398 -5.38 1.50 -15.80
N LEU A 399 -6.10 2.53 -15.34
CA LEU A 399 -7.41 2.34 -14.69
C LEU A 399 -8.39 1.64 -15.65
N ASP A 400 -8.47 2.13 -16.89
CA ASP A 400 -9.29 1.53 -17.94
C ASP A 400 -8.88 0.06 -18.19
N HIS A 401 -7.57 -0.22 -18.24
CA HIS A 401 -7.05 -1.58 -18.40
C HIS A 401 -7.34 -2.48 -17.19
N PHE A 402 -7.39 -1.92 -15.98
CA PHE A 402 -7.69 -2.66 -14.76
C PHE A 402 -9.18 -2.87 -14.52
N GLY A 403 -10.04 -2.09 -15.19
CA GLY A 403 -11.47 -1.99 -14.86
C GLY A 403 -11.69 -1.28 -13.52
N ALA A 404 -10.81 -0.34 -13.17
CA ALA A 404 -10.86 0.44 -11.94
C ALA A 404 -11.31 1.88 -12.22
N THR A 405 -11.75 2.60 -11.19
CA THR A 405 -12.17 4.00 -11.30
C THR A 405 -11.26 4.92 -10.50
N SER A 406 -11.28 6.23 -10.81
CA SER A 406 -10.61 7.25 -10.01
C SER A 406 -11.04 7.26 -8.54
N GLY A 407 -12.28 6.84 -8.25
CA GLY A 407 -12.83 6.68 -6.91
C GLY A 407 -12.08 5.66 -6.03
N GLU A 408 -11.28 4.78 -6.65
CA GLU A 408 -10.59 3.69 -5.96
C GLU A 408 -9.09 3.94 -5.81
N ILE A 409 -8.62 5.16 -6.12
CA ILE A 409 -7.19 5.46 -6.12
C ILE A 409 -6.82 6.64 -5.24
N MET A 410 -5.66 6.49 -4.62
CA MET A 410 -4.88 7.56 -4.04
C MET A 410 -3.68 7.84 -4.95
N ALA A 411 -3.30 9.10 -5.09
CA ALA A 411 -2.10 9.49 -5.83
C ALA A 411 -1.18 10.33 -4.95
N ILE A 412 0.14 10.14 -5.07
CA ILE A 412 1.16 10.87 -4.31
C ILE A 412 2.22 11.40 -5.28
N GLY A 413 2.55 12.68 -5.18
CA GLY A 413 3.51 13.35 -6.07
C GLY A 413 4.01 14.68 -5.50
N ASP A 414 4.95 15.33 -6.19
CA ASP A 414 5.52 16.61 -5.79
C ASP A 414 5.75 17.57 -6.98
N GLY A 415 5.91 17.04 -8.19
CA GLY A 415 6.26 17.79 -9.38
C GLY A 415 5.06 18.33 -10.18
N GLU A 416 5.31 19.25 -11.13
CA GLU A 416 4.26 19.77 -12.02
C GLU A 416 3.71 18.67 -12.95
N ASN A 417 4.52 17.67 -13.28
CA ASN A 417 4.15 16.48 -14.05
C ASN A 417 3.20 15.52 -13.30
N ASP A 418 3.00 15.72 -12.00
CA ASP A 418 2.07 14.92 -11.18
C ASP A 418 0.67 15.51 -11.11
N ILE A 419 0.50 16.79 -11.46
CA ILE A 419 -0.76 17.55 -11.33
C ILE A 419 -1.96 16.76 -11.85
N GLU A 420 -1.90 16.30 -13.11
CA GLU A 420 -3.01 15.58 -13.73
C GLU A 420 -3.32 14.23 -13.06
N MET A 421 -2.32 13.58 -12.46
CA MET A 421 -2.51 12.33 -11.73
C MET A 421 -3.15 12.58 -10.36
N LEU A 422 -2.72 13.63 -9.66
CA LEU A 422 -3.30 14.03 -8.38
C LEU A 422 -4.75 14.49 -8.53
N GLU A 423 -5.06 15.32 -9.54
CA GLU A 423 -6.44 15.74 -9.85
C GLU A 423 -7.35 14.58 -10.27
N LEU A 424 -6.79 13.54 -10.89
CA LEU A 424 -7.53 12.35 -11.31
C LEU A 424 -7.93 11.48 -10.11
N ALA A 425 -7.15 11.45 -9.04
CA ALA A 425 -7.36 10.54 -7.93
C ALA A 425 -8.54 10.96 -7.03
N SER A 426 -9.13 10.00 -6.31
CA SER A 426 -10.10 10.34 -5.26
C SER A 426 -9.44 10.99 -4.05
N LEU A 427 -8.13 10.81 -3.91
CA LEU A 427 -7.30 11.53 -2.97
C LEU A 427 -5.92 11.78 -3.60
N GLY A 428 -5.66 13.02 -3.98
CA GLY A 428 -4.35 13.50 -4.40
C GLY A 428 -3.58 14.09 -3.22
N VAL A 429 -2.38 13.57 -2.95
CA VAL A 429 -1.46 14.07 -1.93
C VAL A 429 -0.25 14.69 -2.60
N ALA A 430 -0.04 16.00 -2.38
CA ALA A 430 1.19 16.67 -2.76
C ALA A 430 2.16 16.71 -1.57
N LEU A 431 3.42 16.34 -1.74
CA LEU A 431 4.41 16.47 -0.67
C LEU A 431 4.82 17.95 -0.47
N SER A 432 5.21 18.31 0.75
CA SER A 432 5.50 19.71 1.11
C SER A 432 6.69 20.33 0.34
N ASN A 433 7.64 19.49 -0.08
CA ASN A 433 8.77 19.87 -0.94
C ASN A 433 8.37 20.14 -2.40
N GLY A 434 7.15 19.78 -2.80
CA GLY A 434 6.63 19.94 -4.15
C GLY A 434 6.33 21.38 -4.54
N ALA A 435 6.10 21.57 -5.84
CA ALA A 435 5.81 22.88 -6.42
C ALA A 435 4.49 23.47 -5.88
N GLU A 436 4.41 24.79 -5.72
CA GLU A 436 3.20 25.47 -5.24
C GLU A 436 1.96 25.17 -6.12
N LYS A 437 2.15 25.02 -7.44
CA LYS A 437 1.07 24.64 -8.35
C LYS A 437 0.54 23.24 -8.07
N THR A 438 1.43 22.30 -7.75
CA THR A 438 1.08 20.90 -7.41
C THR A 438 0.36 20.84 -6.07
N LYS A 439 0.83 21.59 -5.07
CA LYS A 439 0.17 21.71 -3.77
C LYS A 439 -1.22 22.36 -3.87
N ALA A 440 -1.39 23.33 -4.76
CA ALA A 440 -2.66 24.05 -4.93
C ALA A 440 -3.81 23.19 -5.50
N ILE A 441 -3.49 22.09 -6.20
CA ILE A 441 -4.50 21.20 -6.79
C ILE A 441 -4.76 19.95 -5.96
N ALA A 442 -3.89 19.64 -5.00
CA ALA A 442 -3.97 18.42 -4.20
C ALA A 442 -5.03 18.57 -3.11
N ASP A 443 -5.66 17.46 -2.73
CA ASP A 443 -6.61 17.44 -1.63
C ASP A 443 -5.91 17.65 -0.28
N ILE A 444 -4.67 17.14 -0.17
CA ILE A 444 -3.86 17.18 1.04
C ILE A 444 -2.43 17.55 0.69
N ILE A 445 -1.82 18.35 1.55
CA ILE A 445 -0.38 18.60 1.56
C ILE A 445 0.23 17.71 2.65
N GLY A 446 1.03 16.73 2.24
CA GLY A 446 1.74 15.81 3.13
C GLY A 446 3.09 16.35 3.60
N MET A 447 3.80 15.54 4.39
CA MET A 447 5.19 15.84 4.77
C MET A 447 6.14 15.81 3.56
N SER A 448 7.38 16.26 3.72
CA SER A 448 8.35 16.20 2.62
C SER A 448 8.82 14.76 2.37
N ASN A 449 9.39 14.51 1.20
CA ASN A 449 10.07 13.24 0.91
C ASN A 449 11.26 12.95 1.84
N ASP A 450 11.92 13.97 2.39
CA ASP A 450 12.98 13.81 3.40
C ASP A 450 12.43 13.47 4.80
N GLU A 451 11.13 13.63 5.03
CA GLU A 451 10.43 13.34 6.28
C GLU A 451 9.45 12.16 6.13
N ASP A 452 9.73 11.24 5.20
CA ASP A 452 8.91 10.05 4.95
C ASP A 452 7.46 10.34 4.53
N GLY A 453 7.24 11.42 3.77
CA GLY A 453 5.90 11.86 3.36
C GLY A 453 5.03 10.80 2.67
N VAL A 454 5.63 9.87 1.91
CA VAL A 454 4.90 8.72 1.35
C VAL A 454 4.43 7.76 2.45
N ALA A 455 5.28 7.47 3.44
CA ALA A 455 4.92 6.60 4.55
C ALA A 455 3.79 7.21 5.38
N ASP A 456 3.92 8.49 5.74
CA ASP A 456 2.90 9.23 6.49
C ASP A 456 1.57 9.26 5.74
N ALA A 457 1.59 9.54 4.43
CA ALA A 457 0.39 9.56 3.61
C ALA A 457 -0.29 8.18 3.53
N ILE A 458 0.48 7.09 3.40
CA ILE A 458 -0.05 5.73 3.41
C ILE A 458 -0.74 5.44 4.75
N TYR A 459 -0.04 5.66 5.87
CA TYR A 459 -0.57 5.31 7.19
C TYR A 459 -1.79 6.14 7.60
N ARG A 460 -1.85 7.42 7.22
CA ARG A 460 -2.98 8.29 7.57
C ARG A 460 -4.21 8.11 6.70
N TYR A 461 -4.03 7.74 5.44
CA TYR A 461 -5.09 7.88 4.45
C TYR A 461 -5.41 6.62 3.66
N ALA A 462 -4.47 5.69 3.50
CA ALA A 462 -4.72 4.47 2.74
C ALA A 462 -5.43 3.38 3.56
N PHE A 463 -5.35 3.48 4.88
CA PHE A 463 -6.02 2.61 5.84
C PHE A 463 -7.16 3.36 6.55
#